data_AF-A0A7C3YWV2-F1
#
_entry.id   AF-A0A7C3YWV2-F1
#
_cell.length_a   1.000
_cell.length_b   1.000
_cell.length_c   1.000
_cell.angle_alpha   90.00
_cell.angle_beta   90.00
_cell.angle_gamma   90.00
#
_symmetry.space_group_name_H-M   'P 1'
#
loop_
_entity.id
_entity.type
_entity.pdbx_description
1 polymer ?
#
loop_
_entity_poly.entity_id
_entity_poly.type
_entity_poly.pdbx_seq_one_letter_code
_entity_poly.pdbx_strand_id
1 'polypeptide(L)'
;MAKKKEVIRRDPFVERTLRLLEFMRRHRRWSVSLGIFVLLLVLSAAFLSYHRQAEDERLQESLSRGMKAYKEGRLEEAERAFADLKGEGRLGRLASLYEARLKSMKGQREEARKILERLRQDGDPVIRLLAEQTLKQGGL
;
A
#
# COMPACT_ATOMS: atom_id res chain seq x y z
N MET A 1 -36.43 30.98 -59.15
CA MET A 1 -36.23 31.30 -57.72
C MET A 1 -36.53 30.05 -56.88
N ALA A 2 -35.51 29.27 -56.53
CA ALA A 2 -35.68 28.06 -55.73
C ALA A 2 -35.31 28.37 -54.26
N LYS A 3 -36.32 28.42 -53.38
CA LYS A 3 -36.11 28.49 -51.93
C LYS A 3 -35.52 27.15 -51.47
N LYS A 4 -34.22 27.14 -51.17
CA LYS A 4 -33.56 26.05 -50.46
C LYS A 4 -34.27 25.81 -49.12
N LYS A 5 -34.98 24.69 -49.00
CA LYS A 5 -35.35 24.13 -47.70
C LYS A 5 -34.06 23.63 -47.06
N GLU A 6 -33.48 24.43 -46.18
CA GLU A 6 -32.44 23.96 -45.27
C GLU A 6 -33.09 22.97 -44.31
N VAL A 7 -32.94 21.69 -44.63
CA VAL A 7 -33.19 20.59 -43.71
C VAL A 7 -32.15 20.73 -42.60
N ILE A 8 -32.56 21.31 -41.48
CA ILE A 8 -31.80 21.32 -40.23
C ILE A 8 -31.59 19.85 -39.84
N ARG A 9 -30.44 19.28 -40.24
CA ARG A 9 -29.99 17.97 -39.76
C ARG A 9 -29.87 18.08 -38.25
N ARG A 10 -30.79 17.46 -37.50
CA ARG A 10 -30.62 17.27 -36.06
C ARG A 10 -29.27 16.61 -35.83
N ASP A 11 -28.45 17.24 -35.00
CA ASP A 11 -27.11 16.77 -34.72
C ASP A 11 -27.17 15.35 -34.12
N PRO A 12 -26.41 14.37 -34.65
CA PRO A 12 -26.41 13.00 -34.14
C PRO A 12 -26.06 12.92 -32.65
N PHE A 13 -25.33 13.90 -32.11
CA PHE A 13 -25.07 14.00 -30.67
C PHE A 13 -26.33 14.33 -29.87
N VAL A 14 -27.17 15.24 -30.39
CA VAL A 14 -28.45 15.66 -29.78
C VAL A 14 -29.46 14.51 -29.79
N GLU A 15 -29.53 13.76 -30.89
CA GLU A 15 -30.40 12.57 -30.94
C GLU A 15 -29.95 11.43 -30.00
N ARG A 16 -28.65 11.27 -29.80
CA ARG A 16 -28.12 10.27 -28.85
C ARG A 16 -28.41 10.68 -27.41
N THR A 17 -28.20 11.95 -27.06
CA THR A 17 -28.51 12.47 -25.73
C THR A 17 -30.01 12.41 -25.43
N LEU A 18 -30.88 12.78 -26.38
CA LEU A 18 -32.33 12.67 -26.20
C LEU A 18 -32.79 11.22 -26.00
N ARG A 19 -32.26 10.27 -26.79
CA ARG A 19 -32.53 8.83 -26.59
C ARG A 19 -32.04 8.31 -25.24
N LEU A 20 -30.86 8.76 -24.80
CA LEU A 20 -30.33 8.42 -23.48
C LEU A 20 -31.22 8.98 -22.37
N LEU A 21 -31.70 10.21 -22.53
CA LEU A 21 -32.57 10.88 -21.57
C LEU A 21 -33.92 10.19 -21.47
N GLU A 22 -34.53 9.81 -22.59
CA GLU A 22 -35.78 9.04 -22.62
C GLU A 22 -35.60 7.66 -21.98
N PHE A 23 -34.48 6.99 -22.26
CA PHE A 23 -34.14 5.70 -21.64
C PHE A 23 -33.96 5.83 -20.12
N MET A 24 -33.22 6.84 -19.66
CA MET A 24 -33.05 7.12 -18.23
C MET A 24 -34.35 7.53 -17.55
N ARG A 25 -35.26 8.21 -18.26
CA ARG A 25 -36.58 8.58 -17.72
C ARG A 25 -37.50 7.37 -17.61
N ARG A 26 -37.45 6.44 -18.56
CA ARG A 26 -38.19 5.17 -18.58
C ARG A 26 -37.69 4.19 -17.52
N HIS A 27 -36.38 4.16 -17.29
CA HIS A 27 -35.72 3.30 -16.30
C HIS A 27 -35.17 4.11 -15.11
N ARG A 28 -35.90 5.16 -14.68
CA ARG A 28 -35.46 6.10 -13.64
C ARG A 28 -35.08 5.41 -12.33
N ARG A 29 -35.85 4.40 -11.90
CA ARG A 29 -35.55 3.65 -10.68
C ARG A 29 -34.23 2.88 -10.79
N TRP A 30 -34.00 2.21 -11.91
CA TRP A 30 -32.76 1.46 -12.18
C TRP A 30 -31.55 2.37 -12.35
N SER A 31 -31.71 3.51 -13.03
CA SER A 31 -30.62 4.47 -13.25
C SER A 31 -30.17 5.13 -11.94
N VAL A 32 -31.12 5.45 -11.05
CA VAL A 32 -30.82 5.98 -9.71
C VAL A 32 -30.13 4.91 -8.87
N SER A 33 -30.63 3.67 -8.85
CA SER A 33 -29.98 2.57 -8.13
C SER A 33 -28.56 2.30 -8.63
N LEU A 34 -28.34 2.31 -9.95
CA LEU A 34 -27.03 2.12 -10.54
C LEU A 34 -26.08 3.28 -10.17
N GLY A 35 -26.57 4.52 -10.19
CA GLY A 35 -25.79 5.69 -9.76
C GLY A 35 -25.37 5.61 -8.29
N ILE A 36 -26.29 5.21 -7.40
CA ILE A 36 -25.99 5.01 -5.97
C ILE A 36 -24.99 3.87 -5.80
N PHE A 37 -25.15 2.77 -6.54
CA PHE A 37 -24.23 1.63 -6.47
C PHE A 37 -22.80 2.02 -6.88
N VAL A 38 -22.65 2.75 -7.99
CA VAL A 38 -21.35 3.27 -8.44
C VAL A 38 -20.77 4.24 -7.41
N LEU A 39 -21.59 5.13 -6.85
CA LEU A 39 -21.15 6.06 -5.80
C LEU A 39 -20.62 5.32 -4.57
N LEU A 40 -21.31 4.28 -4.11
CA LEU A 40 -20.88 3.45 -2.98
C LEU A 40 -19.56 2.73 -3.27
N LEU A 41 -19.36 2.22 -4.49
CA LEU A 41 -18.09 1.61 -4.89
C LEU A 41 -16.94 2.61 -4.87
N VAL A 42 -17.15 3.83 -5.37
CA VAL A 42 -16.13 4.90 -5.35
C VAL A 42 -15.78 5.29 -3.91
N LEU A 43 -16.80 5.47 -3.06
CA LEU A 43 -16.58 5.79 -1.64
C LEU A 43 -15.86 4.66 -0.90
N SER A 44 -16.21 3.40 -1.17
CA SER A 44 -15.55 2.24 -0.59
C SER A 44 -14.08 2.15 -1.00
N ALA A 45 -13.79 2.34 -2.30
CA ALA A 45 -12.42 2.36 -2.80
C ALA A 45 -11.60 3.51 -2.20
N ALA A 46 -12.18 4.72 -2.13
CA ALA A 46 -11.55 5.88 -1.51
C ALA A 46 -11.24 5.62 -0.02
N PHE A 47 -12.20 5.07 0.72
CA PHE A 47 -12.02 4.73 2.12
C PHE A 47 -10.89 3.72 2.36
N LEU A 48 -10.83 2.66 1.53
CA LEU A 48 -9.75 1.67 1.58
C LEU A 48 -8.39 2.30 1.25
N SER A 49 -8.32 3.17 0.24
CA SER A 49 -7.06 3.84 -0.11
C SER A 49 -6.56 4.77 1.00
N TYR A 50 -7.46 5.49 1.66
CA TYR A 50 -7.12 6.39 2.75
C TYR A 50 -6.61 5.63 3.97
N HIS A 51 -7.29 4.53 4.35
CA HIS A 51 -6.85 3.68 5.45
C HIS A 51 -5.47 3.06 5.20
N ARG A 52 -5.21 2.59 3.98
CA ARG A 52 -3.89 2.04 3.63
C ARG A 52 -2.78 3.08 3.71
N GLN A 53 -3.03 4.31 3.24
CA GLN A 53 -2.04 5.39 3.35
C GLN A 53 -1.72 5.73 4.80
N ALA A 54 -2.73 5.82 5.66
CA ALA A 54 -2.52 6.13 7.07
C ALA A 54 -1.73 5.02 7.80
N GLU A 55 -1.94 3.75 7.44
CA GLU A 55 -1.14 2.64 7.97
C GLU A 55 0.31 2.70 7.47
N ASP A 56 0.53 2.95 6.18
CA ASP A 56 1.87 3.06 5.60
C ASP A 56 2.68 4.19 6.23
N GLU A 57 2.06 5.35 6.48
CA GLU A 57 2.69 6.48 7.17
C GLU A 57 3.12 6.11 8.60
N ARG A 58 2.23 5.44 9.36
CA ARG A 58 2.54 4.98 10.72
C ARG A 58 3.69 3.97 10.72
N LEU A 59 3.70 3.03 9.78
CA LEU A 59 4.77 2.05 9.66
C LEU A 59 6.11 2.72 9.29
N GLN A 60 6.09 3.73 8.42
CA GLN A 60 7.30 4.50 8.10
C GLN A 60 7.81 5.32 9.30
N GLU A 61 6.90 5.93 10.05
CA GLU A 61 7.23 6.67 11.27
C GLU A 61 7.88 5.75 12.32
N SER A 62 7.27 4.58 12.58
CA SER A 62 7.81 3.58 13.49
C SER A 62 9.19 3.08 13.05
N LEU A 63 9.40 2.86 11.74
CA LEU A 63 10.72 2.50 11.22
C LEU A 63 11.75 3.61 11.45
N SER A 64 11.39 4.85 11.14
CA SER A 64 12.26 6.02 11.33
C SER A 64 12.65 6.18 12.81
N ARG A 65 11.67 6.07 13.71
CA ARG A 65 11.89 6.12 15.16
C ARG A 65 12.79 4.98 15.64
N GLY A 66 12.54 3.75 15.19
CA GLY A 66 13.35 2.59 15.53
C GLY A 66 14.79 2.72 15.04
N MET A 67 15.01 3.17 13.80
CA MET A 67 16.34 3.42 13.26
C MET A 67 17.08 4.53 14.01
N LYS A 68 16.38 5.61 14.39
CA LYS A 68 16.97 6.70 15.17
C LYS A 68 17.38 6.22 16.56
N ALA A 69 16.49 5.53 17.28
CA ALA A 69 16.80 4.94 18.58
C ALA A 69 17.95 3.95 18.50
N TYR A 70 18.00 3.12 17.46
CA TYR A 70 19.09 2.17 17.22
C TYR A 70 20.44 2.88 17.03
N LYS A 71 20.49 3.94 16.22
CA LYS A 71 21.71 4.74 16.00
C LYS A 71 22.20 5.43 17.27
N GLU A 72 21.27 5.85 18.12
CA GLU A 72 21.57 6.50 19.40
C GLU A 72 21.87 5.50 20.54
N GLY A 73 21.87 4.19 20.26
CA GLY A 73 22.13 3.15 21.26
C GLY A 73 20.98 2.88 22.24
N ARG A 74 19.80 3.47 22.02
CA ARG A 74 18.58 3.25 22.81
C ARG A 74 17.90 1.93 22.40
N LEU A 75 18.53 0.80 22.74
CA LEU A 75 18.18 -0.52 22.20
C LEU A 75 16.76 -0.98 22.55
N GLU A 76 16.25 -0.69 23.75
CA GLU A 76 14.89 -1.06 24.15
C GLU A 76 13.82 -0.28 23.37
N GLU A 77 14.05 1.01 23.13
CA GLU A 77 13.12 1.83 22.35
C GLU A 77 13.13 1.42 20.87
N ALA A 78 14.31 1.07 20.35
CA ALA A 78 14.44 0.51 19.00
C ALA A 78 13.69 -0.82 18.86
N GLU A 79 13.82 -1.72 19.83
CA GLU A 79 13.15 -3.02 19.83
C GLU A 79 11.62 -2.88 19.84
N ARG A 80 11.08 -1.97 20.66
CA ARG A 80 9.63 -1.67 20.66
C ARG A 80 9.17 -1.12 19.32
N ALA A 81 9.89 -0.15 18.75
CA ALA A 81 9.53 0.44 17.48
C ALA A 81 9.59 -0.57 16.31
N PHE A 82 10.52 -1.54 16.34
CA PHE A 82 10.58 -2.61 15.34
C PHE A 82 9.53 -3.71 15.57
N ALA A 83 9.07 -3.93 16.81
CA ALA A 83 8.01 -4.89 17.10
C ALA A 83 6.69 -4.51 16.41
N ASP A 84 6.39 -3.22 16.33
CA ASP A 84 5.19 -2.69 15.65
C ASP A 84 5.22 -2.91 14.12
N LEU A 85 6.39 -3.22 13.55
CA LEU A 85 6.57 -3.46 12.12
C LEU A 85 6.53 -4.95 11.75
N LYS A 86 6.31 -5.85 12.72
CA LYS A 86 6.25 -7.28 12.46
C LYS A 86 5.07 -7.61 11.54
N GLY A 87 5.38 -8.04 10.32
CA GLY A 87 4.39 -8.35 9.31
C GLY A 87 5.01 -8.71 7.97
N GLU A 88 4.16 -9.03 7.01
CA GLU A 88 4.58 -9.31 5.62
C GLU A 88 4.91 -8.02 4.89
N GLY A 89 5.90 -8.08 4.00
CA GLY A 89 6.34 -6.94 3.18
C GLY A 89 7.71 -6.39 3.57
N ARG A 90 8.15 -5.34 2.87
CA ARG A 90 9.53 -4.87 2.92
C ARG A 90 9.91 -4.26 4.27
N LEU A 91 9.01 -3.50 4.89
CA LEU A 91 9.25 -2.88 6.19
C LEU A 91 9.39 -3.93 7.31
N GLY A 92 8.55 -4.96 7.31
CA GLY A 92 8.65 -6.06 8.27
C GLY A 92 9.93 -6.89 8.12
N ARG A 93 10.41 -7.09 6.88
CA ARG A 93 11.72 -7.73 6.63
C ARG A 93 12.88 -6.88 7.13
N LEU A 94 12.83 -5.56 6.91
CA LEU A 94 13.83 -4.62 7.46
C LEU A 94 13.81 -4.63 8.99
N ALA A 95 12.63 -4.58 9.61
CA ALA A 95 12.49 -4.69 11.05
C ALA A 95 13.09 -6.01 11.59
N SER A 96 12.86 -7.12 10.88
CA SER A 96 13.44 -8.43 11.22
C SER A 96 14.97 -8.46 11.11
N LEU A 97 15.56 -7.76 10.13
CA LEU A 97 17.02 -7.57 10.04
C LEU A 97 17.56 -6.83 11.28
N TYR A 98 16.90 -5.73 11.67
CA TYR A 98 17.30 -4.97 12.86
C TYR A 98 17.09 -5.75 14.16
N GLU A 99 16.01 -6.54 14.27
CA GLU A 99 15.77 -7.45 15.39
C GLU A 99 16.89 -8.48 15.52
N ALA A 100 17.30 -9.11 14.41
CA ALA A 100 18.43 -10.04 14.42
C ALA A 100 19.71 -9.36 14.91
N ARG A 101 19.97 -8.12 14.47
CA ARG A 101 21.14 -7.36 14.90
C ARG A 101 21.08 -7.00 16.39
N LEU A 102 19.91 -6.59 16.90
CA LEU A 102 19.68 -6.34 18.32
C LEU A 102 19.90 -7.61 19.16
N LYS A 103 19.36 -8.75 18.73
CA LYS A 103 19.57 -10.04 19.39
C LYS A 103 21.04 -10.45 19.42
N SER A 104 21.76 -10.22 18.30
CA SER A 104 23.21 -10.44 18.25
C SER A 104 23.97 -9.56 19.24
N MET A 105 23.60 -8.28 19.39
CA MET A 105 24.20 -7.36 20.36
C MET A 105 23.91 -7.77 21.81
N LYS A 106 22.74 -8.38 22.06
CA LYS A 106 22.36 -8.94 23.37
C LYS A 106 23.00 -10.32 23.65
N GLY A 107 23.87 -10.83 22.77
CA GLY A 107 24.51 -12.14 22.92
C GLY A 107 23.64 -13.34 22.51
N GLN A 108 22.41 -13.11 22.04
CA GLN A 108 21.48 -14.14 21.55
C GLN A 108 21.81 -14.55 20.10
N ARG A 109 23.04 -15.03 19.88
CA ARG A 109 23.61 -15.30 18.55
C ARG A 109 22.82 -16.34 17.74
N GLU A 110 22.40 -17.42 18.38
CA GLU A 110 21.63 -18.49 17.73
C GLU A 110 20.27 -18.03 17.23
N GLU A 111 19.57 -17.18 18.00
CA GLU A 111 18.29 -16.61 17.57
C GLU A 111 18.48 -15.63 16.43
N ALA A 112 19.53 -14.80 16.49
CA ALA A 112 19.88 -13.88 15.42
C ALA A 112 20.17 -14.62 14.10
N ARG A 113 20.93 -15.71 14.16
CA ARG A 113 21.22 -16.57 12.99
C ARG A 113 19.95 -17.12 12.36
N LYS A 114 19.05 -17.69 13.16
CA LYS A 114 17.77 -18.25 12.66
C LYS A 114 16.93 -17.20 11.92
N ILE A 115 16.90 -15.97 12.40
CA ILE A 115 16.18 -14.87 11.73
C ILE A 115 16.87 -14.52 10.40
N LEU A 116 18.19 -14.39 10.40
CA LEU A 116 18.96 -14.05 9.19
C LEU A 116 18.89 -15.14 8.12
N GLU A 117 18.88 -16.42 8.50
CA GLU A 117 18.73 -17.53 7.56
C GLU A 117 17.37 -17.53 6.87
N ARG A 118 16.29 -17.26 7.64
CA ARG A 118 14.94 -17.09 7.06
C ARG A 118 14.91 -15.93 6.06
N LEU A 119 15.52 -14.80 6.41
CA LEU A 119 15.60 -13.62 5.54
C LEU A 119 16.49 -13.84 4.31
N ARG A 120 17.48 -14.73 4.39
CA ARG A 120 18.35 -15.09 3.26
C ARG A 120 17.65 -15.95 2.23
N GLN A 121 16.73 -16.81 2.66
CA GLN A 121 15.88 -17.61 1.78
C GLN A 121 14.77 -16.79 1.12
N ASP A 122 14.58 -15.56 1.57
CA ASP A 122 13.56 -14.67 1.06
C ASP A 122 13.93 -14.11 -0.34
N GLY A 123 12.90 -13.76 -1.13
CA GLY A 123 13.04 -13.39 -2.54
C GLY A 123 13.55 -11.97 -2.80
N ASP A 124 13.68 -11.12 -1.78
CA ASP A 124 14.16 -9.74 -1.93
C ASP A 124 15.70 -9.69 -1.96
N PRO A 125 16.32 -9.31 -3.09
CA PRO A 125 17.76 -9.36 -3.27
C PRO A 125 18.52 -8.40 -2.34
N VAL A 126 17.90 -7.28 -1.94
CA VAL A 126 18.53 -6.31 -1.02
C VAL A 126 18.53 -6.85 0.40
N ILE A 127 17.39 -7.38 0.85
CA ILE A 127 17.27 -7.99 2.18
C ILE A 127 18.21 -9.18 2.31
N ARG A 128 18.29 -10.02 1.27
CA ARG A 128 19.22 -11.15 1.22
C ARG A 128 20.67 -10.69 1.32
N LEU A 129 21.08 -9.68 0.55
CA LEU A 129 22.44 -9.13 0.61
C LEU A 129 22.77 -8.61 2.02
N LEU A 130 21.86 -7.87 2.63
CA LEU A 130 22.04 -7.32 3.99
C LEU A 130 22.10 -8.44 5.04
N ALA A 131 21.29 -9.49 4.92
CA ALA A 131 21.34 -10.64 5.80
C ALA A 131 22.69 -11.37 5.69
N GLU A 132 23.17 -11.61 4.47
CA GLU A 132 24.46 -12.24 4.22
C GLU A 132 25.64 -11.40 4.72
N GLN A 133 25.60 -10.08 4.53
CA GLN A 133 26.61 -9.17 5.09
C GLN A 133 26.60 -9.19 6.62
N THR A 134 25.42 -9.23 7.23
CA THR A 134 25.29 -9.26 8.70
C THR A 134 25.82 -10.57 9.29
N LEU A 135 25.55 -11.71 8.64
CA LEU A 135 26.14 -13.00 9.00
C LEU A 135 27.67 -12.98 8.89
N LYS A 136 28.21 -12.39 7.81
CA LYS A 136 29.67 -12.31 7.59
C LYS A 136 30.38 -11.35 8.56
N GLN A 137 29.81 -10.19 8.84
CA GLN A 137 30.44 -9.17 9.69
C GLN A 137 30.27 -9.42 11.20
N GLY A 138 29.17 -10.05 11.60
CA GLY A 138 28.83 -10.25 13.01
C GLY A 138 29.63 -11.35 13.71
N GLY A 139 30.42 -12.15 12.99
CA GLY A 139 31.01 -13.38 13.55
C GLY A 139 29.93 -14.23 14.22
N LEU A 140 28.73 -14.23 13.62
CA LEU A 140 27.66 -15.18 13.88
C LEU A 140 28.04 -16.43 13.09
#